data_AF-A0A097IFN2-F1
#
_entry.id   AF-A0A097IFN2-F1
#
_cell.length_a   1.000
_cell.length_b   1.000
_cell.length_c   1.000
_cell.angle_alpha   90.00
_cell.angle_beta   90.00
_cell.angle_gamma   90.00
#
_symmetry.space_group_name_H-M   'P 1'
#
loop_
_entity.id
_entity.type
_entity.pdbx_description
1 polymer ?
#
loop_
_entity_poly.entity_id
_entity_poly.type
_entity_poly.pdbx_seq_one_letter_code
_entity_poly.pdbx_strand_id
1 'polypeptide(L)'
;MTGAPLVEPAQARFVLTMSEPTADSLGTVKTATASDPHTACLVVQRVEKLGPDGEVTLTLTGPGVDGQCDLGVTGLSPEFFATRAELCANFPAGIDVLLVTDAGEVAALPRTTVVEGARR
;
A
#
# COMPACT_ATOMS: atom_id res chain seq x y z
N MET A 1 -7.30 -20.54 13.94
CA MET A 1 -7.16 -19.09 14.17
C MET A 1 -5.70 -18.78 14.49
N THR A 2 -5.16 -17.65 14.04
CA THR A 2 -3.71 -17.35 14.05
C THR A 2 -3.14 -16.97 15.42
N GLY A 3 -3.99 -16.62 16.41
CA GLY A 3 -3.53 -16.17 17.72
C GLY A 3 -2.90 -14.77 17.73
N ALA A 4 -3.00 -14.02 16.62
CA ALA A 4 -2.46 -12.67 16.52
C ALA A 4 -3.26 -11.69 17.43
N PRO A 5 -2.57 -10.85 18.22
CA PRO A 5 -3.24 -9.85 19.06
C PRO A 5 -3.80 -8.72 18.21
N LEU A 6 -4.90 -8.13 18.67
CA LEU A 6 -5.41 -6.85 18.16
C LEU A 6 -4.69 -5.71 18.90
N VAL A 7 -4.16 -4.76 18.15
CA VAL A 7 -3.36 -3.64 18.66
C VAL A 7 -3.68 -2.37 17.86
N GLU A 8 -3.24 -1.23 18.37
CA GLU A 8 -3.35 0.04 17.64
C GLU A 8 -2.50 0.04 16.35
N PRO A 9 -2.89 0.77 15.29
CA PRO A 9 -2.17 0.80 14.01
C PRO A 9 -0.68 1.10 14.12
N ALA A 10 -0.28 1.97 15.05
CA ALA A 10 1.12 2.34 15.30
C ALA A 10 1.99 1.18 15.82
N GLN A 11 1.38 0.09 16.29
CA GLN A 11 2.06 -1.09 16.82
C GLN A 11 1.86 -2.33 15.93
N ALA A 12 0.97 -2.24 14.94
CA ALA A 12 0.56 -3.37 14.13
C ALA A 12 1.66 -3.81 13.15
N ARG A 13 1.79 -5.13 12.99
CA ARG A 13 2.58 -5.76 11.90
C ARG A 13 1.78 -5.90 10.63
N PHE A 14 0.46 -6.01 10.78
CA PHE A 14 -0.50 -6.11 9.69
C PHE A 14 -1.67 -5.18 10.01
N VAL A 15 -2.06 -4.36 9.04
CA VAL A 15 -3.29 -3.57 9.10
C VAL A 15 -4.18 -4.04 7.96
N LEU A 16 -5.43 -4.41 8.26
CA LEU A 16 -6.40 -4.84 7.27
C LEU A 16 -7.50 -3.79 7.17
N THR A 17 -7.77 -3.30 5.96
CA THR A 17 -8.77 -2.26 5.70
C THR A 17 -9.73 -2.73 4.63
N MET A 18 -11.04 -2.61 4.91
CA MET A 18 -12.11 -3.02 4.00
C MET A 18 -12.61 -1.87 3.09
N SER A 19 -12.27 -0.64 3.44
CA SER A 19 -12.53 0.59 2.69
C SER A 19 -11.27 1.46 2.72
N GLU A 20 -11.23 2.52 1.92
CA GLU A 20 -10.13 3.49 1.96
C GLU A 20 -10.01 4.10 3.38
N PRO A 21 -8.85 3.96 4.06
CA PRO A 21 -8.59 4.65 5.31
C PRO A 21 -8.40 6.15 5.05
N THR A 22 -8.69 6.99 6.05
CA THR A 22 -8.29 8.39 5.97
C THR A 22 -6.76 8.52 5.94
N ALA A 23 -6.25 9.60 5.33
CA ALA A 23 -4.82 9.90 5.34
C ALA A 23 -4.24 9.91 6.77
N ASP A 24 -4.96 10.48 7.74
CA ASP A 24 -4.54 10.46 9.15
C ASP A 24 -4.41 9.04 9.70
N SER A 25 -5.41 8.19 9.45
CA SER A 25 -5.41 6.81 9.95
C SER A 25 -4.27 6.01 9.33
N LEU A 26 -4.07 6.12 8.01
CA LEU A 26 -2.97 5.48 7.31
C LEU A 26 -1.62 6.07 7.75
N GLY A 27 -1.54 7.36 8.02
CA GLY A 27 -0.34 8.06 8.48
C GLY A 27 0.17 7.57 9.84
N THR A 28 -0.68 6.93 10.66
CA THR A 28 -0.29 6.40 11.97
C THR A 28 0.37 5.02 11.93
N VAL A 29 0.36 4.32 10.78
CA VAL A 29 0.89 2.95 10.72
C VAL A 29 2.40 2.94 10.90
N LYS A 30 2.92 1.82 11.42
CA LYS A 30 4.35 1.67 11.70
C LYS A 30 5.18 1.61 10.40
N THR A 31 6.00 2.63 10.12
CA THR A 31 6.96 2.67 8.99
C THR A 31 8.33 2.06 9.32
N ALA A 32 8.56 1.75 10.60
CA ALA A 32 9.84 1.32 11.16
C ALA A 32 10.99 2.33 10.93
N THR A 33 12.22 1.90 11.15
CA THR A 33 13.41 2.76 11.03
C THR A 33 14.35 2.23 9.95
N ALA A 34 15.30 3.07 9.53
CA ALA A 34 16.32 2.65 8.57
C ALA A 34 17.20 1.48 9.08
N SER A 35 17.40 1.39 10.41
CA SER A 35 18.17 0.31 11.03
C SER A 35 17.38 -0.99 11.20
N ASP A 36 16.05 -0.91 11.19
CA ASP A 36 15.16 -2.05 11.45
C ASP A 36 13.96 -2.10 10.47
N PRO A 37 14.18 -1.99 9.15
CA PRO A 37 13.11 -1.74 8.18
C PRO A 37 12.10 -2.89 8.10
N HIS A 38 12.53 -4.11 8.45
CA HIS A 38 11.72 -5.32 8.41
C HIS A 38 10.62 -5.38 9.49
N THR A 39 10.58 -4.42 10.42
CA THR A 39 9.51 -4.33 11.43
C THR A 39 8.38 -3.38 11.07
N ALA A 40 8.39 -2.84 9.85
CA ALA A 40 7.32 -2.03 9.32
C ALA A 40 6.02 -2.83 9.14
N CYS A 41 4.91 -2.10 9.07
CA CYS A 41 3.59 -2.63 8.84
C CYS A 41 3.43 -3.06 7.37
N LEU A 42 2.79 -4.22 7.17
CA LEU A 42 2.17 -4.58 5.90
C LEU A 42 0.70 -4.14 5.93
N VAL A 43 0.30 -3.24 5.03
CA VAL A 43 -1.09 -2.82 4.87
C VAL A 43 -1.75 -3.72 3.84
N VAL A 44 -2.81 -4.41 4.23
CA VAL A 44 -3.66 -5.22 3.34
C VAL A 44 -4.94 -4.44 3.10
N GLN A 45 -4.99 -3.77 1.95
CA GLN A 45 -6.08 -2.89 1.56
C GLN A 45 -6.99 -3.61 0.57
N ARG A 46 -8.26 -3.77 0.96
CA ARG A 46 -9.29 -4.24 0.04
C ARG A 46 -9.55 -3.16 -1.02
N VAL A 47 -9.63 -3.59 -2.27
CA VAL A 47 -10.01 -2.78 -3.43
C VAL A 47 -11.12 -3.49 -4.20
N GLU A 48 -11.86 -2.75 -5.01
CA GLU A 48 -12.98 -3.33 -5.77
C GLU A 48 -12.51 -4.09 -7.00
N LYS A 49 -11.48 -3.56 -7.68
CA LYS A 49 -10.95 -4.13 -8.93
C LYS A 49 -9.47 -3.78 -9.10
N LEU A 50 -8.74 -4.71 -9.70
CA LEU A 50 -7.40 -4.52 -10.25
C LEU A 50 -7.45 -4.82 -11.76
N GLY A 51 -6.75 -4.02 -12.57
CA GLY A 51 -6.67 -4.25 -14.01
C GLY A 51 -6.69 -2.94 -14.83
N PRO A 52 -6.56 -3.02 -16.16
CA PRO A 52 -6.35 -1.84 -17.01
C PRO A 52 -7.48 -0.80 -16.95
N ASP A 53 -8.74 -1.23 -16.75
CA ASP A 53 -9.89 -0.32 -16.66
C ASP A 53 -10.27 -0.02 -15.19
N GLY A 54 -9.28 0.36 -14.38
CA GLY A 54 -9.50 0.86 -13.02
C GLY A 54 -9.83 2.35 -13.00
N GLU A 55 -10.44 2.83 -11.91
CA GLU A 55 -10.78 4.26 -11.76
C GLU A 55 -9.56 5.16 -11.54
N VAL A 56 -8.49 4.63 -10.94
CA VAL A 56 -7.21 5.30 -10.80
C VAL A 56 -6.17 4.48 -11.54
N THR A 57 -5.47 5.11 -12.48
CA THR A 57 -4.32 4.48 -13.15
C THR A 57 -3.04 4.84 -12.42
N LEU A 58 -2.26 3.83 -12.05
CA LEU A 58 -0.94 3.96 -11.45
C LEU A 58 0.12 3.63 -12.49
N THR A 59 1.15 4.45 -12.56
CA THR A 59 2.37 4.13 -13.30
C THR A 59 3.43 3.71 -12.30
N LEU A 60 3.86 2.45 -12.41
CA LEU A 60 4.74 1.78 -11.45
C LEU A 60 6.14 1.62 -12.03
N THR A 61 7.16 1.94 -11.23
CA THR A 61 8.58 1.69 -11.55
C THR A 61 9.35 1.23 -10.30
N GLY A 62 10.57 0.73 -10.50
CA GLY A 62 11.47 0.29 -9.44
C GLY A 62 11.87 -1.19 -9.55
N PRO A 63 12.56 -1.73 -8.53
CA PRO A 63 13.01 -3.12 -8.55
C PRO A 63 11.86 -4.11 -8.75
N GLY A 64 11.99 -5.01 -9.73
CA GLY A 64 10.97 -5.99 -10.09
C GLY A 64 10.02 -5.54 -11.21
N VAL A 65 10.13 -4.30 -11.69
CA VAL A 65 9.45 -3.79 -12.89
C VAL A 65 10.47 -3.60 -14.01
N ASP A 66 10.20 -4.17 -15.19
CA ASP A 66 11.03 -3.93 -16.38
C ASP A 66 10.61 -2.63 -17.07
N GLY A 67 11.32 -1.54 -16.76
CA GLY A 67 10.97 -0.19 -17.20
C GLY A 67 9.76 0.36 -16.45
N GLN A 68 8.56 0.18 -17.02
CA GLN A 68 7.31 0.73 -16.50
C GLN A 68 6.18 -0.31 -16.60
N CYS A 69 5.31 -0.34 -15.59
CA CYS A 69 4.08 -1.12 -15.59
C CYS A 69 2.91 -0.24 -15.15
N ASP A 70 1.81 -0.24 -15.90
CA ASP A 70 0.59 0.46 -15.51
C ASP A 70 -0.39 -0.50 -14.82
N LEU A 71 -1.04 -0.03 -13.76
CA LEU A 71 -2.04 -0.76 -13.00
C LEU A 71 -3.24 0.14 -12.73
N GLY A 72 -4.42 -0.22 -13.22
CA GLY A 72 -5.67 0.41 -12.80
C GLY A 72 -6.20 -0.21 -11.50
N VAL A 73 -6.70 0.65 -10.61
CA VAL A 73 -7.27 0.30 -9.30
C VAL A 73 -8.62 1.00 -9.14
N THR A 74 -9.63 0.28 -8.66
CA THR A 74 -10.95 0.85 -8.31
C THR A 74 -11.20 0.71 -6.81
N GLY A 75 -11.83 1.73 -6.20
CA GLY A 75 -12.13 1.74 -4.77
C GLY A 75 -11.06 2.39 -3.89
N LEU A 76 -10.08 3.06 -4.49
CA LEU A 76 -9.12 3.94 -3.81
C LEU A 76 -8.95 5.24 -4.58
N SER A 77 -8.78 6.33 -3.86
CA SER A 77 -8.45 7.62 -4.44
C SER A 77 -6.94 7.78 -4.68
N PRO A 78 -6.52 8.78 -5.48
CA PRO A 78 -5.11 9.17 -5.57
C PRO A 78 -4.47 9.56 -4.22
N GLU A 79 -5.27 10.01 -3.24
CA GLU A 79 -4.79 10.44 -1.91
C GLU A 79 -4.13 9.27 -1.17
N PHE A 80 -4.72 8.07 -1.21
CA PHE A 80 -4.13 6.86 -0.61
C PHE A 80 -2.69 6.63 -1.09
N PHE A 81 -2.46 6.76 -2.40
CA PHE A 81 -1.14 6.55 -3.00
C PHE A 81 -0.16 7.68 -2.68
N ALA A 82 -0.65 8.92 -2.54
CA ALA A 82 0.14 10.06 -2.07
C ALA A 82 0.60 9.85 -0.62
N THR A 83 -0.32 9.47 0.29
CA THR A 83 0.03 9.15 1.69
C THR A 83 1.01 7.98 1.77
N ARG A 84 0.83 6.93 0.95
CA ARG A 84 1.82 5.84 0.85
C ARG A 84 3.19 6.37 0.44
N ALA A 85 3.25 7.27 -0.54
CA ALA A 85 4.52 7.85 -1.00
C ALA A 85 5.23 8.62 0.12
N GLU A 86 4.48 9.38 0.93
CA GLU A 86 5.01 10.07 2.12
C GLU A 86 5.57 9.07 3.15
N LEU A 87 4.83 8.00 3.44
CA LEU A 87 5.26 6.94 4.36
C LEU A 87 6.52 6.20 3.87
N CYS A 88 6.76 6.15 2.56
CA CYS A 88 7.92 5.50 1.94
C CYS A 88 9.05 6.46 1.54
N ALA A 89 8.96 7.75 1.88
CA ALA A 89 9.94 8.76 1.45
C ALA A 89 11.36 8.55 2.03
N ASN A 90 11.48 7.81 3.13
CA ASN A 90 12.73 7.64 3.88
C ASN A 90 13.28 6.21 3.80
N PHE A 91 13.44 5.69 2.58
CA PHE A 91 14.01 4.35 2.36
C PHE A 91 15.33 4.15 3.16
N PRO A 92 15.51 3.01 3.86
CA PRO A 92 14.73 1.77 3.78
C PRO A 92 13.50 1.69 4.69
N ALA A 93 13.20 2.72 5.49
CA ALA A 93 11.93 2.79 6.21
C ALA A 93 10.77 3.01 5.23
N GLY A 94 9.59 2.55 5.62
CA GLY A 94 8.39 2.62 4.79
C GLY A 94 7.52 1.39 4.94
N ILE A 95 6.33 1.47 4.35
CA ILE A 95 5.33 0.40 4.41
C ILE A 95 5.31 -0.41 3.13
N ASP A 96 4.89 -1.66 3.25
CA ASP A 96 4.52 -2.48 2.10
C ASP A 96 3.00 -2.56 2.02
N VAL A 97 2.44 -2.53 0.81
CA VAL A 97 0.99 -2.58 0.59
C VAL A 97 0.61 -3.78 -0.26
N LEU A 98 -0.39 -4.54 0.17
CA LEU A 98 -1.11 -5.52 -0.65
C LEU A 98 -2.50 -4.97 -0.97
N LEU A 99 -2.80 -4.80 -2.25
CA LEU A 99 -4.14 -4.53 -2.75
C LEU A 99 -4.81 -5.88 -3.03
N VAL A 100 -5.99 -6.10 -2.46
CA VAL A 100 -6.70 -7.38 -2.57
C VAL A 100 -8.14 -7.18 -3.03
N THR A 101 -8.60 -7.97 -4.01
CA THR A 101 -10.01 -7.99 -4.43
C THR A 101 -10.78 -9.10 -3.72
N ASP A 102 -12.10 -8.98 -3.66
CA ASP A 102 -12.97 -10.03 -3.09
C ASP A 102 -12.92 -11.35 -3.92
N ALA A 103 -12.46 -11.26 -5.18
CA ALA A 103 -12.23 -12.41 -6.06
C ALA A 103 -10.87 -13.11 -5.80
N GLY A 104 -10.04 -12.56 -4.90
CA GLY A 104 -8.73 -13.11 -4.53
C GLY A 104 -7.57 -12.66 -5.43
N GLU A 105 -7.76 -11.64 -6.26
CA GLU A 105 -6.66 -11.03 -7.01
C GLU A 105 -5.82 -10.17 -6.08
N VAL A 106 -4.50 -10.14 -6.31
CA VAL A 106 -3.56 -9.44 -5.45
C VAL A 106 -2.55 -8.66 -6.28
N ALA A 107 -2.34 -7.39 -5.93
CA ALA A 107 -1.21 -6.59 -6.39
C ALA A 107 -0.40 -6.11 -5.18
N ALA A 108 0.91 -6.29 -5.22
CA ALA A 108 1.80 -5.85 -4.15
C ALA A 108 2.55 -4.58 -4.57
N LEU A 109 2.61 -3.59 -3.69
CA LEU A 109 3.40 -2.38 -3.83
C LEU A 109 4.45 -2.31 -2.70
N PRO A 110 5.57 -3.05 -2.80
CA PRO A 110 6.69 -2.93 -1.86
C PRO A 110 7.14 -1.48 -1.70
N ARG A 111 7.71 -1.10 -0.56
CA ARG A 111 8.14 0.28 -0.26
C ARG A 111 9.09 0.91 -1.27
N THR A 112 9.79 0.10 -2.07
CA THR A 112 10.66 0.55 -3.16
C THR A 112 9.93 0.89 -4.46
N THR A 113 8.66 0.49 -4.58
CA THR A 113 7.83 0.75 -5.75
C THR A 113 7.47 2.22 -5.78
N VAL A 114 7.96 2.91 -6.80
CA VAL A 114 7.59 4.28 -7.10
C VAL A 114 6.24 4.24 -7.81
N VAL A 115 5.30 5.06 -7.32
CA VAL A 115 3.95 5.19 -7.85
C VAL A 115 3.80 6.60 -8.37
N GLU A 116 3.71 6.74 -9.68
CA GLU A 116 3.48 8.01 -10.36
C GLU A 116 2.10 8.01 -11.01
N GLY A 117 1.61 9.20 -11.35
CA GLY A 117 0.50 9.32 -12.28
C GLY A 117 -0.86 8.86 -11.75
N ALA A 118 -1.06 8.71 -10.44
CA ALA A 118 -2.35 8.42 -9.82
C ALA A 118 -3.40 9.47 -10.20
N ARG A 119 -4.06 9.23 -11.33
CA ARG A 119 -5.02 10.12 -11.99
C ARG A 119 -6.31 9.35 -12.16
N ARG A 120 -7.42 10.06 -12.03
CA ARG A 120 -8.74 9.56 -12.44
C ARG A 120 -8.92 9.68 -13.95
#